data_AF-A0AAV9NY29-F1
#
_entry.id   AF-A0AAV9NY29-F1
#
_cell.length_a   1.000
_cell.length_b   1.000
_cell.length_c   1.000
_cell.angle_alpha   90.00
_cell.angle_beta   90.00
_cell.angle_gamma   90.00
#
_symmetry.space_group_name_H-M   'P 1'
#
loop_
_entity.id
_entity.type
_entity.pdbx_description
1 polymer ?
#
loop_
_entity_poly.entity_id
_entity_poly.type
_entity_poly.pdbx_seq_one_letter_code
_entity_poly.pdbx_strand_id
1 'polypeptide(L)'
;MQLGGLTIKNQAIELAENLSASFVTNPSDGLLGLAWGSINTVTPIRVRTPVENLVAQSAIPPAAELFTAYLGSYKDANDPDHGQSFYTFGFIDKDVVKSTGSDVYYTPIDNSAGFWQFPSSSYTINGTVTKTAGRTAIADTGTTLALVDDATCKAVYDAIPGSKLSKEVGGYIFPKDTAADKLPVIGFDIGGKTFRLNKEDLAYAPVGSGMVYGGVQSAGDLPFNILGDVFLKAVYAVFDCGRQRFGCVQRVEPDKPKPAEKKDAPVQKDATPAPPAAKPAVPAPATLVPPPATPAPAPTKPAAPPAPTTAPPPVAPPNPAPPKPAPTPSHAQAPTAPHPAPAPAPAPTAPPSAPNANAPAPMPAPAAAPPSEPASVPQPPPPPPPPADPAPDAGAA
;
A
#
# COMPACT_ATOMS: atom_id res chain seq x y z
N MET A 1 9.25 -7.69 18.35
CA MET A 1 7.91 -7.57 17.72
C MET A 1 7.36 -8.97 17.48
N GLN A 2 6.07 -9.20 17.75
CA GLN A 2 5.36 -10.42 17.36
C GLN A 2 4.53 -10.14 16.10
N LEU A 3 4.59 -11.02 15.09
CA LEU A 3 3.88 -10.87 13.83
C LEU A 3 3.32 -12.22 13.38
N GLY A 4 2.00 -12.42 13.49
CA GLY A 4 1.36 -13.67 13.04
C GLY A 4 1.94 -14.95 13.67
N GLY A 5 2.37 -14.89 14.94
CA GLY A 5 3.04 -16.00 15.62
C GLY A 5 4.57 -16.05 15.44
N LEU A 6 5.14 -15.24 14.56
CA LEU A 6 6.59 -15.10 14.39
C LEU A 6 7.16 -14.07 15.37
N THR A 7 8.37 -14.34 15.89
CA THR A 7 9.12 -13.40 16.73
C THR A 7 10.22 -12.74 15.92
N ILE A 8 10.17 -11.42 15.84
CA ILE A 8 11.22 -10.59 15.25
C ILE A 8 11.95 -9.87 16.38
N LYS A 9 13.19 -10.29 16.63
CA LYS A 9 14.04 -9.69 17.67
C LYS A 9 14.56 -8.35 17.19
N ASN A 10 14.61 -7.37 18.10
CA ASN A 10 15.21 -6.06 17.86
C ASN A 10 14.65 -5.33 16.62
N GLN A 11 13.37 -5.55 16.28
CA GLN A 11 12.69 -4.76 15.26
C GLN A 11 12.67 -3.30 15.71
N ALA A 12 13.19 -2.41 14.87
CA ALA A 12 13.05 -0.99 15.07
C ALA A 12 11.57 -0.59 14.92
N ILE A 13 11.09 0.20 15.88
CA ILE A 13 9.74 0.79 15.88
C ILE A 13 9.94 2.30 15.88
N GLU A 14 9.47 2.95 14.83
CA GLU A 14 9.58 4.40 14.65
C GLU A 14 8.40 5.06 15.40
N LEU A 15 8.69 5.68 16.55
CA LEU A 15 7.68 6.35 17.36
C LEU A 15 7.34 7.71 16.75
N ALA A 16 6.09 7.87 16.32
CA ALA A 16 5.63 9.13 15.74
C ALA A 16 5.48 10.21 16.81
N GLU A 17 6.22 11.30 16.66
CA GLU A 17 6.03 12.53 17.46
C GLU A 17 5.06 13.51 16.79
N ASN A 18 4.93 13.41 15.46
CA ASN A 18 4.10 14.28 14.64
C ASN A 18 3.31 13.44 13.64
N LEU A 19 2.01 13.73 13.50
CA LEU A 19 1.11 13.08 12.56
C LEU A 19 0.41 14.12 11.69
N SER A 20 0.21 13.79 10.41
CA SER A 20 -0.67 14.60 9.55
C SER A 20 -2.12 14.46 9.99
N ALA A 21 -2.98 15.44 9.64
CA ALA A 21 -4.41 15.39 9.96
C ALA A 21 -5.08 14.10 9.45
N SER A 22 -4.68 13.60 8.28
CA SER A 22 -5.21 12.36 7.70
C SER A 22 -4.88 11.10 8.53
N PHE A 23 -3.76 11.09 9.26
CA PHE A 23 -3.40 10.00 10.17
C PHE A 23 -4.19 10.05 11.48
N VAL A 24 -4.51 11.25 11.98
CA VAL A 24 -5.28 11.42 13.22
C VAL A 24 -6.68 10.79 13.12
N THR A 25 -7.28 10.82 11.94
CA THR A 25 -8.61 10.24 11.68
C THR A 25 -8.56 8.82 11.10
N ASN A 26 -7.37 8.26 10.88
CA ASN A 26 -7.21 6.91 10.34
C ASN A 26 -7.53 5.89 11.44
N PRO A 27 -8.33 4.85 11.17
CA PRO A 27 -8.60 3.79 12.15
C PRO A 27 -7.37 2.90 12.48
N SER A 28 -6.25 3.03 11.75
CA SER A 28 -5.04 2.24 11.96
C SER A 28 -4.10 2.90 12.97
N ASP A 29 -3.48 2.11 13.85
CA ASP A 29 -2.52 2.60 14.86
C ASP A 29 -1.15 3.00 14.28
N GLY A 30 -0.87 2.69 13.02
CA GLY A 30 0.40 2.98 12.35
C GLY A 30 0.58 2.21 11.05
N LEU A 31 1.82 2.17 10.54
CA LEU A 31 2.19 1.40 9.34
C LEU A 31 3.26 0.35 9.64
N LEU A 32 3.15 -0.79 8.97
CA LEU A 32 4.18 -1.82 8.91
C LEU A 32 4.70 -1.90 7.48
N GLY A 33 5.84 -1.28 7.22
CA GLY A 33 6.43 -1.19 5.88
C GLY A 33 6.99 -2.53 5.39
N LEU A 34 6.53 -2.98 4.22
CA LEU A 34 6.93 -4.26 3.57
C LEU A 34 7.64 -4.08 2.23
N ALA A 35 7.98 -2.84 1.87
CA ALA A 35 8.89 -2.54 0.76
C ALA A 35 10.34 -2.91 1.12
N TRP A 36 11.30 -2.61 0.24
CA TRP A 36 12.72 -2.90 0.50
C TRP A 36 13.30 -1.88 1.49
N GLY A 37 14.20 -2.32 2.39
CA GLY A 37 14.76 -1.46 3.43
C GLY A 37 15.65 -0.32 2.92
N SER A 38 15.98 -0.31 1.62
CA SER A 38 16.71 0.79 0.98
C SER A 38 15.99 2.14 1.09
N ILE A 39 14.66 2.14 1.23
CA ILE A 39 13.83 3.33 1.39
C ILE A 39 13.40 3.58 2.85
N ASN A 40 13.96 2.85 3.83
CA ASN A 40 13.77 3.20 5.23
C ASN A 40 14.36 4.60 5.54
N THR A 41 13.65 5.36 6.37
CA THR A 41 13.91 6.78 6.65
C THR A 41 14.67 7.04 7.95
N VAL A 42 14.99 6.01 8.74
CA VAL A 42 15.72 6.20 10.00
C VAL A 42 17.11 6.77 9.73
N THR A 43 17.46 7.79 10.49
CA THR A 43 18.78 8.44 10.46
C THR A 43 19.44 8.34 11.84
N PRO A 44 20.78 8.32 11.93
CA PRO A 44 21.74 8.30 10.82
C PRO A 44 21.91 6.92 10.17
N ILE A 45 21.39 5.86 10.80
CA ILE A 45 21.54 4.48 10.35
C ILE A 45 20.16 3.93 10.01
N ARG A 46 19.98 3.55 8.74
CA ARG A 46 18.76 2.88 8.29
C ARG A 46 18.56 1.58 9.04
N VAL A 47 17.30 1.25 9.30
CA VAL A 47 16.92 0.01 9.98
C VAL A 47 16.28 -0.96 8.98
N ARG A 48 16.33 -2.25 9.31
CA ARG A 48 15.71 -3.31 8.51
C ARG A 48 14.19 -3.30 8.65
N THR A 49 13.52 -3.67 7.57
CA THR A 49 12.08 -3.96 7.59
C THR A 49 11.80 -5.26 8.37
N PRO A 50 10.54 -5.50 8.77
CA PRO A 50 10.15 -6.76 9.40
C PRO A 50 10.54 -8.00 8.59
N VAL A 51 10.33 -7.99 7.28
CA VAL A 51 10.66 -9.14 6.41
C VAL A 51 12.17 -9.33 6.31
N GLU A 52 12.94 -8.26 6.17
CA GLU A 52 14.41 -8.35 6.16
C GLU A 52 14.94 -8.92 7.47
N ASN A 53 14.35 -8.55 8.61
CA ASN A 53 14.71 -9.14 9.90
C ASN A 53 14.27 -10.61 10.02
N LEU A 54 13.09 -11.00 9.50
CA LEU A 54 12.67 -12.40 9.46
C LEU A 54 13.68 -13.26 8.69
N VAL A 55 14.14 -12.77 7.54
CA VAL A 55 15.17 -13.43 6.73
C VAL A 55 16.51 -13.49 7.47
N ALA A 56 17.01 -12.35 7.93
CA ALA A 56 18.31 -12.25 8.60
C ALA A 56 18.40 -13.08 9.89
N GLN A 57 17.28 -13.30 10.56
CA GLN A 57 17.20 -14.09 11.79
C GLN A 57 16.83 -15.56 11.53
N SER A 58 16.69 -15.98 10.27
CA SER A 58 16.23 -17.31 9.88
C SER A 58 14.90 -17.70 10.55
N ALA A 59 14.03 -16.71 10.77
CA ALA A 59 12.71 -16.89 11.37
C ALA A 59 11.68 -17.42 10.35
N ILE A 60 12.00 -17.37 9.07
CA ILE A 60 11.27 -18.01 7.97
C ILE A 60 12.21 -18.95 7.20
N PRO A 61 11.69 -19.99 6.51
CA PRO A 61 12.55 -20.95 5.82
C PRO A 61 13.33 -20.32 4.65
N PRO A 62 14.62 -20.64 4.46
CA PRO A 62 15.42 -20.10 3.34
C PRO A 62 14.83 -20.35 1.95
N ALA A 63 14.14 -21.49 1.76
CA ALA A 63 13.49 -21.82 0.49
C ALA A 63 12.22 -20.99 0.21
N ALA A 64 11.72 -20.29 1.23
CA ALA A 64 10.48 -19.53 1.25
C ALA A 64 10.68 -18.18 1.97
N GLU A 65 11.78 -17.49 1.67
CA GLU A 65 12.00 -16.08 2.03
C GLU A 65 11.03 -15.21 1.22
N LEU A 66 9.77 -15.23 1.64
CA LEU A 66 8.65 -14.58 0.97
C LEU A 66 7.54 -14.27 1.98
N PHE A 67 6.65 -13.38 1.58
CA PHE A 67 5.35 -13.20 2.20
C PHE A 67 4.26 -13.16 1.13
N THR A 68 3.01 -13.32 1.55
CA THR A 68 1.87 -13.22 0.63
C THR A 68 0.83 -12.25 1.17
N ALA A 69 0.01 -11.72 0.28
CA ALA A 69 -1.16 -10.91 0.61
C ALA A 69 -2.40 -11.52 -0.04
N TYR A 70 -3.39 -11.83 0.80
CA TYR A 70 -4.75 -12.14 0.41
C TYR A 70 -5.64 -11.05 0.99
N LEU A 71 -6.19 -10.19 0.12
CA LEU A 71 -6.98 -9.03 0.54
C LEU A 71 -8.45 -9.25 0.18
N GLY A 72 -9.31 -9.44 1.17
CA GLY A 72 -10.75 -9.50 0.96
C GLY A 72 -11.37 -8.12 0.73
N SER A 73 -12.61 -8.09 0.23
CA SER A 73 -13.43 -6.89 0.17
C SER A 73 -14.58 -7.00 1.17
N TYR A 74 -14.95 -5.89 1.80
CA TYR A 74 -16.15 -5.85 2.65
C TYR A 74 -17.45 -6.12 1.85
N LYS A 75 -17.37 -5.95 0.52
CA LYS A 75 -18.44 -6.25 -0.43
C LYS A 75 -18.67 -7.77 -0.56
N ASP A 76 -17.69 -8.57 -0.17
CA ASP A 76 -17.65 -10.02 -0.32
C ASP A 76 -18.06 -10.71 1.00
N ALA A 77 -18.76 -10.01 1.89
CA ALA A 77 -19.19 -10.57 3.18
C ALA A 77 -20.03 -11.86 3.03
N ASN A 78 -20.64 -12.05 1.86
CA ASN A 78 -21.43 -13.24 1.51
C ASN A 78 -20.65 -14.27 0.67
N ASP A 79 -19.41 -13.99 0.28
CA ASP A 79 -18.56 -14.94 -0.43
C ASP A 79 -18.07 -16.05 0.52
N PRO A 80 -17.57 -17.19 0.00
CA PRO A 80 -17.08 -18.30 0.83
C PRO A 80 -15.96 -17.92 1.82
N ASP A 81 -15.21 -16.87 1.52
CA ASP A 81 -14.17 -16.33 2.41
C ASP A 81 -14.68 -15.22 3.34
N HIS A 82 -15.96 -14.81 3.22
CA HIS A 82 -16.60 -13.77 4.02
C HIS A 82 -15.82 -12.44 4.05
N GLY A 83 -15.10 -12.11 2.97
CA GLY A 83 -14.26 -10.92 2.90
C GLY A 83 -13.01 -10.98 3.78
N GLN A 84 -12.59 -12.17 4.20
CA GLN A 84 -11.39 -12.36 5.01
C GLN A 84 -10.14 -11.88 4.28
N SER A 85 -9.23 -11.29 5.05
CA SER A 85 -7.90 -10.90 4.60
C SER A 85 -6.86 -11.57 5.49
N PHE A 86 -5.74 -11.97 4.91
CA PHE A 86 -4.60 -12.45 5.67
C PHE A 86 -3.28 -12.23 4.92
N TYR A 87 -2.21 -12.24 5.69
CA TYR A 87 -0.84 -12.31 5.20
C TYR A 87 -0.21 -13.60 5.70
N THR A 88 0.60 -14.22 4.86
CA THR A 88 1.50 -15.31 5.28
C THR A 88 2.93 -14.83 5.22
N PHE A 89 3.78 -15.34 6.10
CA PHE A 89 5.21 -15.09 6.09
C PHE A 89 5.93 -16.44 6.14
N GLY A 90 6.81 -16.72 5.18
CA GLY A 90 7.56 -17.97 5.12
C GLY A 90 6.88 -19.14 4.40
N PHE A 91 5.70 -18.94 3.81
CA PHE A 91 5.02 -19.97 3.01
C PHE A 91 3.95 -19.35 2.09
N ILE A 92 3.56 -20.10 1.05
CA ILE A 92 2.43 -19.78 0.18
C ILE A 92 1.28 -20.72 0.58
N ASP A 93 0.08 -20.17 0.77
CA ASP A 93 -1.11 -20.96 1.04
C ASP A 93 -1.47 -21.79 -0.21
N LYS A 94 -1.32 -23.11 -0.10
CA LYS A 94 -1.52 -24.03 -1.23
C LYS A 94 -2.99 -24.23 -1.55
N ASP A 95 -3.88 -24.09 -0.59
CA ASP A 95 -5.30 -24.35 -0.79
C ASP A 95 -5.96 -23.18 -1.52
N VAL A 96 -5.52 -21.95 -1.23
CA VAL A 96 -5.83 -20.77 -2.05
C VAL A 96 -5.37 -20.97 -3.49
N VAL A 97 -4.12 -21.38 -3.72
CA VAL A 97 -3.62 -21.58 -5.09
C VAL A 97 -4.42 -22.67 -5.81
N LYS A 98 -4.65 -23.82 -5.15
CA LYS A 98 -5.45 -24.93 -5.72
C LYS A 98 -6.87 -24.50 -6.07
N SER A 99 -7.53 -23.67 -5.25
CA SER A 99 -8.91 -23.25 -5.50
C SER A 99 -9.04 -22.41 -6.77
N THR A 100 -7.97 -21.71 -7.19
CA THR A 100 -7.93 -21.02 -8.49
C THR A 100 -7.87 -21.96 -9.70
N GLY A 101 -7.43 -23.21 -9.47
CA GLY A 101 -7.12 -24.17 -10.51
C GLY A 101 -6.05 -23.68 -11.50
N SER A 102 -5.11 -22.86 -11.04
CA SER A 102 -3.99 -22.30 -11.80
C SER A 102 -2.75 -22.18 -10.90
N ASP A 103 -1.56 -22.13 -11.50
CA ASP A 103 -0.31 -21.89 -10.77
C ASP A 103 -0.03 -20.38 -10.59
N VAL A 104 0.79 -20.05 -9.59
CA VAL A 104 1.31 -18.69 -9.41
C VAL A 104 2.20 -18.32 -10.58
N TYR A 105 1.87 -17.23 -11.26
CA TYR A 105 2.71 -16.64 -12.30
C TYR A 105 3.71 -15.69 -11.65
N TYR A 106 4.98 -15.73 -12.08
CA TYR A 106 6.03 -14.88 -11.53
C TYR A 106 6.65 -13.97 -12.58
N THR A 107 7.01 -12.76 -12.16
CA THR A 107 7.82 -11.80 -12.90
C THR A 107 9.01 -11.36 -12.06
N PRO A 108 10.20 -11.15 -12.64
CA PRO A 108 11.29 -10.48 -11.94
C PRO A 108 10.85 -9.08 -11.50
N ILE A 109 11.46 -8.58 -10.43
CA ILE A 109 11.30 -7.19 -9.99
C ILE A 109 12.58 -6.39 -10.23
N ASP A 110 12.43 -5.08 -10.31
CA ASP A 110 13.49 -4.09 -10.13
C ASP A 110 13.24 -3.38 -8.80
N ASN A 111 14.12 -3.58 -7.82
CA ASN A 111 14.00 -2.95 -6.50
C ASN A 111 14.95 -1.76 -6.30
N SER A 112 15.53 -1.21 -7.37
CA SER A 112 16.47 -0.08 -7.30
C SER A 112 15.87 1.18 -6.66
N ALA A 113 14.57 1.40 -6.86
CA ALA A 113 13.79 2.46 -6.19
C ALA A 113 13.22 2.05 -4.82
N GLY A 114 13.49 0.83 -4.36
CA GLY A 114 13.00 0.29 -3.10
C GLY A 114 11.58 -0.29 -3.11
N PHE A 115 10.93 -0.33 -4.28
CA PHE A 115 9.56 -0.85 -4.42
C PHE A 115 9.52 -2.29 -4.96
N TRP A 116 8.35 -2.92 -4.85
CA TRP A 116 8.01 -4.16 -5.56
C TRP A 116 7.61 -3.85 -7.00
N GLN A 117 8.58 -3.34 -7.77
CA GLN A 117 8.35 -2.83 -9.13
C GLN A 117 8.63 -3.91 -10.17
N PHE A 118 7.75 -4.06 -11.16
CA PHE A 118 7.88 -5.04 -12.23
C PHE A 118 7.45 -4.45 -13.59
N PRO A 119 7.84 -5.08 -14.72
CA PRO A 119 7.40 -4.66 -16.04
C PRO A 119 5.87 -4.72 -16.19
N SER A 120 5.26 -3.65 -16.70
CA SER A 120 3.82 -3.54 -16.94
C SER A 120 3.59 -2.72 -18.22
N SER A 121 3.67 -3.42 -19.34
CA SER A 121 3.85 -2.84 -20.67
C SER A 121 2.57 -2.83 -21.52
N SER A 122 1.45 -3.24 -20.94
CA SER A 122 0.13 -3.14 -21.57
C SER A 122 -1.00 -3.15 -20.54
N TYR A 123 -2.19 -2.79 -21.01
CA TYR A 123 -3.44 -2.99 -20.29
C TYR A 123 -4.50 -3.53 -21.25
N THR A 124 -5.59 -4.06 -20.71
CA THR A 124 -6.73 -4.53 -21.49
C THR A 124 -8.03 -3.89 -21.04
N ILE A 125 -8.82 -3.39 -21.99
CA ILE A 125 -10.21 -2.96 -21.76
C ILE A 125 -11.13 -3.79 -22.64
N ASN A 126 -12.05 -4.54 -22.05
CA ASN A 126 -12.98 -5.43 -22.75
C ASN A 126 -12.28 -6.41 -23.72
N GLY A 127 -11.09 -6.88 -23.35
CA GLY A 127 -10.27 -7.81 -24.13
C GLY A 127 -9.40 -7.15 -25.22
N THR A 128 -9.56 -5.85 -25.48
CA THR A 128 -8.67 -5.10 -26.36
C THR A 128 -7.38 -4.77 -25.63
N VAL A 129 -6.24 -5.23 -26.17
CA VAL A 129 -4.90 -4.97 -25.62
C VAL A 129 -4.36 -3.65 -26.15
N THR A 130 -3.93 -2.77 -25.25
CA THR A 130 -3.22 -1.52 -25.58
C THR A 130 -1.84 -1.54 -24.94
N LYS A 131 -0.79 -1.22 -25.72
CA LYS A 131 0.59 -1.20 -25.22
C LYS A 131 0.90 0.13 -24.52
N THR A 132 1.60 0.03 -23.39
CA THR A 132 2.19 1.12 -22.61
C THR A 132 3.70 0.91 -22.57
N ALA A 133 4.33 1.04 -23.74
CA ALA A 133 5.74 0.66 -23.95
C ALA A 133 6.68 1.33 -22.93
N GLY A 134 7.52 0.53 -22.28
CA GLY A 134 8.50 0.99 -21.29
C GLY A 134 7.93 1.32 -19.91
N ARG A 135 6.62 1.15 -19.70
CA ARG A 135 6.00 1.41 -18.39
C ARG A 135 6.19 0.22 -17.44
N THR A 136 6.26 0.53 -16.15
CA THR A 136 6.35 -0.43 -15.05
C THR A 136 5.21 -0.20 -14.07
N ALA A 137 5.00 -1.12 -13.15
CA ALA A 137 4.07 -0.96 -12.05
C ALA A 137 4.69 -1.43 -10.72
N ILE A 138 4.21 -0.88 -9.61
CA ILE A 138 4.47 -1.40 -8.27
C ILE A 138 3.24 -2.11 -7.73
N ALA A 139 3.44 -3.21 -6.98
CA ALA A 139 2.40 -3.77 -6.12
C ALA A 139 2.48 -3.11 -4.74
N ASP A 140 1.43 -2.41 -4.32
CA ASP A 140 1.47 -1.57 -3.13
C ASP A 140 0.21 -1.70 -2.27
N THR A 141 0.29 -2.52 -1.23
CA THR A 141 -0.79 -2.71 -0.24
C THR A 141 -1.04 -1.48 0.63
N GLY A 142 -0.22 -0.42 0.53
CA GLY A 142 -0.40 0.85 1.22
C GLY A 142 -1.24 1.85 0.42
N THR A 143 -1.53 1.56 -0.85
CA THR A 143 -2.36 2.41 -1.71
C THR A 143 -3.72 1.76 -1.93
N THR A 144 -4.80 2.48 -1.64
CA THR A 144 -6.15 1.91 -1.77
C THR A 144 -6.57 1.71 -3.24
N LEU A 145 -6.22 2.64 -4.12
CA LEU A 145 -6.67 2.66 -5.52
C LEU A 145 -5.65 2.00 -6.47
N ALA A 146 -6.06 1.73 -7.70
CA ALA A 146 -5.11 1.52 -8.78
C ALA A 146 -4.80 2.86 -9.44
N LEU A 147 -3.57 3.37 -9.32
CA LEU A 147 -3.14 4.60 -9.95
C LEU A 147 -2.37 4.27 -11.23
N VAL A 148 -2.86 4.73 -12.37
CA VAL A 148 -2.32 4.40 -13.70
C VAL A 148 -2.07 5.65 -14.53
N ASP A 149 -1.35 5.56 -15.65
CA ASP A 149 -1.20 6.72 -16.53
C ASP A 149 -2.54 7.27 -17.00
N ASP A 150 -2.53 8.56 -17.31
CA ASP A 150 -3.72 9.30 -17.76
C ASP A 150 -4.41 8.65 -18.95
N ALA A 151 -3.67 8.07 -19.89
CA ALA A 151 -4.25 7.44 -21.07
C ALA A 151 -4.98 6.14 -20.71
N THR A 152 -4.37 5.29 -19.88
CA THR A 152 -5.02 4.08 -19.34
C THR A 152 -6.24 4.44 -18.50
N CYS A 153 -6.11 5.41 -17.60
CA CYS A 153 -7.21 5.86 -16.73
C CYS A 153 -8.38 6.36 -17.58
N LYS A 154 -8.11 7.25 -18.55
CA LYS A 154 -9.13 7.75 -19.47
C LYS A 154 -9.79 6.60 -20.26
N ALA A 155 -9.02 5.64 -20.76
CA ALA A 155 -9.56 4.51 -21.52
C ALA A 155 -10.52 3.63 -20.68
N VAL A 156 -10.28 3.49 -19.37
CA VAL A 156 -11.21 2.82 -18.45
C VAL A 156 -12.55 3.55 -18.40
N TYR A 157 -12.54 4.86 -18.18
CA TYR A 157 -13.77 5.61 -17.97
C TYR A 157 -14.50 5.94 -19.28
N ASP A 158 -13.81 6.09 -20.40
CA ASP A 158 -14.43 6.19 -21.72
C ASP A 158 -15.31 4.97 -22.04
N ALA A 159 -15.04 3.81 -21.44
CA ALA A 159 -15.84 2.60 -21.58
C ALA A 159 -17.06 2.54 -20.64
N ILE A 160 -17.28 3.54 -19.78
CA ILE A 160 -18.37 3.58 -18.79
C ILE A 160 -19.34 4.72 -19.14
N PRO A 161 -20.60 4.42 -19.53
CA PRO A 161 -21.58 5.45 -19.82
C PRO A 161 -21.82 6.40 -18.64
N GLY A 162 -21.76 7.71 -18.92
CA GLY A 162 -22.01 8.76 -17.92
C GLY A 162 -20.85 9.02 -16.95
N SER A 163 -19.71 8.36 -17.15
CA SER A 163 -18.48 8.71 -16.42
C SER A 163 -18.00 10.12 -16.79
N LYS A 164 -17.28 10.76 -15.87
CA LYS A 164 -16.60 12.03 -16.12
C LYS A 164 -15.44 12.25 -15.16
N LEU A 165 -14.45 13.00 -15.60
CA LEU A 165 -13.44 13.59 -14.72
C LEU A 165 -14.06 14.81 -14.00
N SER A 166 -14.17 14.77 -12.67
CA SER A 166 -14.63 15.90 -11.86
C SER A 166 -13.45 16.62 -11.26
N LYS A 167 -13.35 17.93 -11.50
CA LYS A 167 -12.33 18.79 -10.89
C LYS A 167 -12.63 19.07 -9.42
N GLU A 168 -13.91 19.11 -9.08
CA GLU A 168 -14.41 19.36 -7.73
C GLU A 168 -14.06 18.21 -6.78
N VAL A 169 -14.17 16.97 -7.28
CA VAL A 169 -13.85 15.76 -6.52
C VAL A 169 -12.37 15.35 -6.71
N GLY A 170 -11.72 15.85 -7.77
CA GLY A 170 -10.30 15.59 -8.03
C GLY A 170 -10.01 14.25 -8.71
N GLY A 171 -10.97 13.68 -9.44
CA GLY A 171 -10.79 12.38 -10.11
C GLY A 171 -11.98 11.94 -10.95
N TYR A 172 -11.86 10.77 -11.56
CA TYR A 172 -12.93 10.17 -12.35
C TYR A 172 -14.04 9.62 -11.45
N ILE A 173 -15.26 9.96 -11.83
CA ILE A 173 -16.49 9.53 -11.18
C ILE A 173 -17.42 8.91 -12.23
N PHE A 174 -18.27 7.97 -11.82
CA PHE A 174 -19.26 7.35 -12.71
C PHE A 174 -20.61 7.12 -12.00
N PRO A 175 -21.72 6.90 -12.72
CA PRO A 175 -23.03 6.71 -12.11
C PRO A 175 -23.05 5.49 -11.18
N LYS A 176 -23.53 5.66 -9.95
CA LYS A 176 -23.54 4.63 -8.90
C LYS A 176 -24.35 3.38 -9.29
N ASP A 177 -25.39 3.56 -10.10
CA ASP A 177 -26.31 2.51 -10.51
C ASP A 177 -25.91 1.89 -11.88
N THR A 178 -24.65 2.04 -12.28
CA THR A 178 -24.12 1.41 -13.50
C THR A 178 -24.15 -0.10 -13.33
N ALA A 179 -24.94 -0.79 -14.17
CA ALA A 179 -25.05 -2.25 -14.14
C ALA A 179 -23.69 -2.94 -14.40
N ALA A 180 -23.47 -4.10 -13.77
CA ALA A 180 -22.19 -4.81 -13.84
C ALA A 180 -21.77 -5.25 -15.25
N ASP A 181 -22.72 -5.44 -16.17
CA ASP A 181 -22.48 -5.73 -17.59
C ASP A 181 -22.03 -4.47 -18.37
N LYS A 182 -22.30 -3.27 -17.87
CA LYS A 182 -21.86 -1.98 -18.42
C LYS A 182 -20.53 -1.50 -17.87
N LEU A 183 -20.03 -2.10 -16.78
CA LEU A 183 -18.67 -1.88 -16.31
C LEU A 183 -17.67 -2.65 -17.20
N PRO A 184 -16.54 -2.05 -17.60
CA PRO A 184 -15.55 -2.71 -18.44
C PRO A 184 -14.87 -3.87 -17.70
N VAL A 185 -14.39 -4.85 -18.46
CA VAL A 185 -13.39 -5.79 -17.96
C VAL A 185 -12.02 -5.14 -18.11
N ILE A 186 -11.40 -4.80 -16.98
CA ILE A 186 -10.10 -4.13 -16.91
C ILE A 186 -9.05 -5.18 -16.56
N GLY A 187 -7.92 -5.15 -17.26
CA GLY A 187 -6.77 -6.00 -16.95
C GLY A 187 -5.46 -5.24 -17.05
N PHE A 188 -4.52 -5.61 -16.19
CA PHE A 188 -3.18 -5.04 -16.13
C PHE A 188 -2.14 -6.11 -16.47
N ASP A 189 -1.09 -5.69 -17.16
CA ASP A 189 0.07 -6.53 -17.45
C ASP A 189 0.96 -6.67 -16.22
N ILE A 190 1.22 -7.91 -15.82
CA ILE A 190 2.16 -8.29 -14.78
C ILE A 190 3.23 -9.14 -15.46
N GLY A 191 4.34 -8.51 -15.87
CA GLY A 191 5.48 -9.21 -16.47
C GLY A 191 5.14 -10.05 -17.71
N GLY A 192 4.26 -9.57 -18.58
CA GLY A 192 3.84 -10.22 -19.81
C GLY A 192 2.52 -10.99 -19.73
N LYS A 193 1.92 -11.13 -18.54
CA LYS A 193 0.62 -11.82 -18.34
C LYS A 193 -0.43 -10.85 -17.81
N THR A 194 -1.61 -10.88 -18.42
CA THR A 194 -2.75 -10.05 -17.99
C THR A 194 -3.47 -10.65 -16.79
N PHE A 195 -3.69 -9.84 -15.76
CA PHE A 195 -4.55 -10.13 -14.61
C PHE A 195 -5.68 -9.10 -14.54
N ARG A 196 -6.89 -9.55 -14.19
CA ARG A 196 -8.10 -8.75 -14.23
C ARG A 196 -8.46 -8.22 -12.86
N LEU A 197 -9.01 -7.02 -12.86
CA LEU A 197 -9.61 -6.38 -11.69
C LEU A 197 -11.04 -6.88 -11.49
N ASN A 198 -11.46 -7.01 -10.23
CA ASN A 198 -12.83 -7.35 -9.85
C ASN A 198 -13.75 -6.16 -10.13
N LYS A 199 -14.80 -6.35 -10.93
CA LYS A 199 -15.65 -5.21 -11.36
C LYS A 199 -16.27 -4.47 -10.18
N GLU A 200 -16.60 -5.16 -9.09
CA GLU A 200 -17.16 -4.52 -7.90
C GLU A 200 -16.18 -3.57 -7.19
N ASP A 201 -14.87 -3.79 -7.30
CA ASP A 201 -13.85 -2.93 -6.72
C ASP A 201 -13.63 -1.63 -7.53
N LEU A 202 -14.22 -1.52 -8.72
CA LEU A 202 -14.16 -0.28 -9.49
C LEU A 202 -15.00 0.85 -8.86
N ALA A 203 -16.07 0.55 -8.11
CA ALA A 203 -16.80 1.57 -7.36
C ALA A 203 -16.14 1.78 -5.99
N TYR A 204 -15.41 2.87 -5.79
CA TYR A 204 -14.67 3.09 -4.54
C TYR A 204 -15.54 3.71 -3.44
N ALA A 205 -16.01 4.94 -3.65
CA ALA A 205 -16.74 5.70 -2.62
C ALA A 205 -17.84 6.59 -3.23
N PRO A 206 -19.02 6.74 -2.60
CA PRO A 206 -20.02 7.71 -3.04
C PRO A 206 -19.48 9.14 -2.97
N VAL A 207 -19.80 9.96 -3.97
CA VAL A 207 -19.38 11.39 -4.03
C VAL A 207 -20.57 12.36 -4.13
N GLY A 208 -21.78 11.86 -3.90
CA GLY A 208 -23.02 12.62 -4.03
C GLY A 208 -23.60 12.61 -5.45
N SER A 209 -24.81 13.17 -5.60
CA SER A 209 -25.51 13.33 -6.88
C SER A 209 -25.63 12.05 -7.74
N GLY A 210 -25.77 10.88 -7.11
CA GLY A 210 -25.88 9.62 -7.82
C GLY A 210 -24.58 9.11 -8.45
N MET A 211 -23.42 9.65 -8.07
CA MET A 211 -22.11 9.29 -8.60
C MET A 211 -21.23 8.61 -7.54
N VAL A 212 -20.30 7.79 -8.01
CA VAL A 212 -19.24 7.16 -7.21
C VAL A 212 -17.87 7.54 -7.77
N TYR A 213 -16.91 7.74 -6.88
CA TYR A 213 -15.48 7.80 -7.20
C TYR A 213 -15.02 6.44 -7.68
N GLY A 214 -14.30 6.41 -8.80
CA GLY A 214 -13.83 5.15 -9.34
C GLY A 214 -12.49 4.69 -8.74
N GLY A 215 -12.30 3.37 -8.73
CA GLY A 215 -11.18 2.67 -8.12
C GLY A 215 -9.87 2.75 -8.91
N VAL A 216 -9.95 3.11 -10.20
CA VAL A 216 -8.78 3.35 -11.06
C VAL A 216 -8.62 4.86 -11.23
N GLN A 217 -7.48 5.46 -10.92
CA GLN A 217 -7.29 6.90 -11.06
C GLN A 217 -5.96 7.22 -11.74
N SER A 218 -5.78 8.49 -12.08
CA SER A 218 -4.51 8.98 -12.61
C SER A 218 -3.40 8.88 -11.55
N ALA A 219 -2.23 8.41 -11.98
CA ALA A 219 -0.98 8.46 -11.23
C ALA A 219 -0.24 9.80 -11.41
N GLY A 220 -0.82 10.76 -12.15
CA GLY A 220 -0.17 12.00 -12.55
C GLY A 220 1.11 11.72 -13.33
N ASP A 221 2.17 12.46 -12.97
CA ASP A 221 3.47 12.39 -13.64
C ASP A 221 4.37 11.24 -13.17
N LEU A 222 3.83 10.28 -12.38
CA LEU A 222 4.63 9.14 -11.93
C LEU A 222 5.09 8.28 -13.12
N PRO A 223 6.37 7.88 -13.15
CA PRO A 223 6.93 7.10 -14.26
C PRO A 223 6.46 5.63 -14.25
N PHE A 224 5.76 5.22 -13.20
CA PHE A 224 5.21 3.88 -13.00
C PHE A 224 3.74 3.95 -12.56
N ASN A 225 3.02 2.85 -12.74
CA ASN A 225 1.69 2.65 -12.17
C ASN A 225 1.79 2.11 -10.74
N ILE A 226 0.79 2.38 -9.91
CA ILE A 226 0.63 1.83 -8.56
C ILE A 226 -0.58 0.91 -8.58
N LEU A 227 -0.35 -0.39 -8.50
CA LEU A 227 -1.41 -1.39 -8.38
C LEU A 227 -1.66 -1.65 -6.90
N GLY A 228 -2.59 -0.86 -6.35
CA GLY A 228 -3.01 -0.93 -4.95
C GLY A 228 -4.13 -1.94 -4.69
N ASP A 229 -4.82 -1.78 -3.56
CA ASP A 229 -5.81 -2.74 -3.05
C ASP A 229 -6.91 -3.07 -4.08
N VAL A 230 -7.39 -2.08 -4.83
CA VAL A 230 -8.37 -2.27 -5.91
C VAL A 230 -7.94 -3.33 -6.94
N PHE A 231 -6.64 -3.47 -7.22
CA PHE A 231 -6.11 -4.57 -8.02
C PHE A 231 -5.75 -5.79 -7.15
N LEU A 232 -5.08 -5.58 -6.02
CA LEU A 232 -4.54 -6.65 -5.20
C LEU A 232 -5.62 -7.55 -4.58
N LYS A 233 -6.85 -7.07 -4.41
CA LYS A 233 -8.00 -7.91 -4.05
C LYS A 233 -8.34 -8.96 -5.09
N ALA A 234 -8.08 -8.69 -6.37
CA ALA A 234 -8.41 -9.61 -7.46
C ALA A 234 -7.42 -10.79 -7.58
N VAL A 235 -6.28 -10.73 -6.87
CA VAL A 235 -5.22 -11.73 -6.96
C VAL A 235 -4.80 -12.23 -5.58
N TYR A 236 -4.21 -13.42 -5.53
CA TYR A 236 -3.38 -13.82 -4.40
C TYR A 236 -1.93 -13.45 -4.72
N ALA A 237 -1.39 -12.46 -3.99
CA ALA A 237 -0.10 -11.86 -4.30
C ALA A 237 1.03 -12.50 -3.48
N VAL A 238 2.17 -12.75 -4.12
CA VAL A 238 3.36 -13.39 -3.55
C VAL A 238 4.56 -12.46 -3.73
N PHE A 239 5.15 -12.03 -2.63
CA PHE A 239 6.30 -11.16 -2.57
C PHE A 239 7.52 -11.98 -2.18
N ASP A 240 8.25 -12.52 -3.18
CA ASP A 240 9.37 -13.45 -3.00
C ASP A 240 10.68 -12.66 -2.97
N CYS A 241 11.09 -12.25 -1.76
CA CYS A 241 12.29 -11.45 -1.57
C CYS A 241 13.57 -12.26 -1.80
N GLY A 242 13.60 -13.54 -1.41
CA GLY A 242 14.75 -14.41 -1.60
C GLY A 242 15.09 -14.65 -3.07
N ARG A 243 14.09 -14.65 -3.96
CA ARG A 243 14.30 -14.79 -5.42
C ARG A 243 14.07 -13.50 -6.21
N GLN A 244 13.86 -12.38 -5.54
CA GLN A 244 13.63 -11.07 -6.15
C GLN A 244 12.60 -11.11 -7.29
N ARG A 245 11.39 -11.58 -6.97
CA ARG A 245 10.30 -11.69 -7.93
C ARG A 245 8.95 -11.43 -7.27
N PHE A 246 8.03 -10.89 -8.06
CA PHE A 246 6.63 -10.75 -7.69
C PHE A 246 5.85 -11.88 -8.35
N GLY A 247 4.95 -12.52 -7.62
CA GLY A 247 4.07 -13.54 -8.15
C GLY A 247 2.61 -13.23 -7.87
N CYS A 248 1.73 -13.67 -8.75
CA CYS A 248 0.30 -13.63 -8.47
C CYS A 248 -0.48 -14.73 -9.20
N VAL A 249 -1.64 -15.06 -8.64
CA VAL A 249 -2.65 -15.91 -9.27
C VAL A 249 -4.01 -15.24 -9.16
N GLN A 250 -4.82 -15.32 -10.22
CA GLN A 250 -6.14 -14.71 -10.25
C GLN A 250 -7.07 -15.44 -9.27
N ARG A 251 -7.71 -14.70 -8.37
CA ARG A 251 -8.74 -15.26 -7.49
C ARG A 251 -10.02 -15.54 -8.27
N VAL A 252 -10.76 -16.56 -7.83
CA VAL A 252 -12.07 -16.92 -8.39
C VAL A 252 -13.13 -16.14 -7.65
N GLU A 253 -13.89 -15.30 -8.36
CA GLU A 253 -15.13 -14.74 -7.83
C GLU A 253 -16.23 -15.83 -7.91
N PRO A 254 -16.96 -16.13 -6.82
CA PRO A 254 -17.94 -17.22 -6.76
C PRO A 254 -19.14 -17.06 -7.71
N ASP A 255 -19.42 -15.84 -8.18
CA ASP A 255 -20.57 -15.55 -9.07
C ASP A 255 -20.23 -15.43 -10.57
N LYS A 256 -19.00 -15.73 -11.00
CA LYS A 256 -18.64 -15.67 -12.43
C LYS A 256 -17.92 -16.93 -12.90
N PRO A 257 -18.39 -17.60 -13.96
CA PRO A 257 -17.73 -18.77 -14.50
C PRO A 257 -16.29 -18.40 -14.92
N LYS A 258 -15.35 -19.28 -14.55
CA LYS A 258 -13.94 -19.23 -14.97
C LYS A 258 -13.86 -18.98 -16.48
N PRO A 259 -13.20 -17.91 -16.95
CA PRO A 259 -12.96 -17.74 -18.37
C PRO A 259 -12.15 -18.93 -18.89
N ALA A 260 -12.59 -19.54 -19.99
CA ALA A 260 -11.80 -20.55 -20.67
C ALA A 260 -10.44 -19.92 -21.05
N GLU A 261 -9.34 -20.46 -20.52
CA GLU A 261 -8.01 -20.19 -21.05
C GLU A 261 -8.02 -20.60 -22.52
N LYS A 262 -7.93 -19.62 -23.43
CA LYS A 262 -7.43 -19.90 -24.76
C LYS A 262 -6.00 -20.35 -24.56
N LYS A 263 -5.71 -21.63 -24.81
CA LYS A 263 -4.35 -22.14 -24.89
C LYS A 263 -3.55 -21.20 -25.79
N ASP A 264 -2.61 -20.47 -25.20
CA ASP A 264 -1.58 -19.82 -25.99
C ASP A 264 -0.89 -20.89 -26.83
N ALA A 265 -0.64 -20.56 -28.10
CA ALA A 265 0.05 -21.43 -29.03
C ALA A 265 1.39 -21.89 -28.41
N PRO A 266 1.79 -23.15 -28.60
CA PRO A 266 2.94 -23.70 -27.88
C PRO A 266 4.21 -22.92 -28.22
N VAL A 267 4.80 -22.29 -27.21
CA VAL A 267 6.20 -21.86 -27.25
C VAL A 267 7.02 -23.14 -27.42
N GLN A 268 7.70 -23.27 -28.56
CA GLN A 268 8.62 -24.36 -28.83
C GLN A 268 9.66 -24.44 -27.71
N LYS A 269 9.76 -25.62 -27.09
CA LYS A 269 10.89 -26.02 -26.27
C LYS A 269 12.10 -26.33 -27.16
N ASP A 270 13.26 -26.03 -26.59
CA ASP A 270 14.63 -26.41 -26.98
C ASP A 270 15.34 -25.55 -28.03
N ALA A 271 16.21 -24.66 -27.52
CA ALA A 271 17.62 -24.65 -27.92
C ALA A 271 18.50 -24.12 -26.78
N THR A 272 19.41 -24.97 -26.30
CA THR A 272 20.51 -24.66 -25.38
C THR A 272 21.40 -23.53 -25.95
N PRO A 273 21.98 -22.63 -25.12
CA PRO A 273 22.84 -21.56 -25.62
C PRO A 273 24.19 -22.13 -26.09
N ALA A 274 24.59 -21.81 -27.32
CA ALA A 274 25.94 -22.08 -27.82
C ALA A 274 26.95 -21.06 -27.23
N PRO A 275 28.21 -21.46 -26.96
CA PRO A 275 29.23 -20.60 -26.35
C PRO A 275 29.74 -19.51 -27.30
N PRO A 276 30.28 -18.39 -26.79
CA PRO A 276 30.62 -17.24 -27.62
C PRO A 276 31.94 -17.48 -28.37
N ALA A 277 31.93 -17.31 -29.70
CA ALA A 277 33.13 -17.34 -30.52
C ALA A 277 33.45 -15.96 -31.12
N ALA A 278 34.68 -15.52 -30.79
CA ALA A 278 35.59 -14.54 -31.40
C ALA A 278 35.09 -13.48 -32.41
N LYS A 279 35.50 -12.23 -32.12
CA LYS A 279 35.46 -11.03 -32.97
C LYS A 279 36.05 -11.23 -34.38
N PRO A 280 35.47 -10.58 -35.40
CA PRO A 280 36.22 -10.07 -36.55
C PRO A 280 36.51 -8.56 -36.43
N ALA A 281 37.59 -8.16 -37.10
CA ALA A 281 38.26 -6.87 -37.00
C ALA A 281 37.49 -5.66 -37.56
N VAL A 282 37.90 -4.49 -37.05
CA VAL A 282 37.46 -3.13 -37.38
C VAL A 282 37.89 -2.71 -38.79
N PRO A 283 37.06 -1.98 -39.55
CA PRO A 283 37.51 -0.94 -40.47
C PRO A 283 37.21 0.46 -39.92
N ALA A 284 38.21 1.35 -39.91
CA ALA A 284 38.09 2.78 -39.61
C ALA A 284 38.12 3.60 -40.93
N PRO A 285 37.82 4.91 -40.92
CA PRO A 285 36.47 5.47 -40.84
C PRO A 285 36.11 6.28 -42.10
N ALA A 286 34.83 6.29 -42.48
CA ALA A 286 34.31 7.24 -43.47
C ALA A 286 33.80 8.49 -42.73
N THR A 287 34.39 9.64 -43.05
CA THR A 287 34.04 10.97 -42.54
C THR A 287 32.63 11.38 -42.97
N LEU A 288 31.71 11.49 -42.00
CA LEU A 288 30.41 12.12 -42.18
C LEU A 288 30.42 13.51 -41.52
N VAL A 289 30.06 14.50 -42.32
CA VAL A 289 29.90 15.91 -41.95
C VAL A 289 28.67 16.05 -41.02
N PRO A 290 28.78 16.73 -39.86
CA PRO A 290 27.62 17.00 -39.01
C PRO A 290 26.72 18.12 -39.62
N PRO A 291 25.39 18.05 -39.46
CA PRO A 291 24.48 19.10 -39.90
C PRO A 291 24.68 20.41 -39.09
N PRO A 292 24.30 21.58 -39.64
CA PRO A 292 24.51 22.86 -38.97
C PRO A 292 23.69 22.98 -37.68
N ALA A 293 24.35 23.50 -36.64
CA ALA A 293 23.75 23.76 -35.34
C ALA A 293 22.71 24.89 -35.41
N THR A 294 21.50 24.62 -34.93
CA THR A 294 20.50 25.64 -34.62
C THR A 294 20.97 26.47 -33.42
N PRO A 295 20.84 27.81 -33.40
CA PRO A 295 21.29 28.62 -32.28
C PRO A 295 20.49 28.31 -31.01
N ALA A 296 21.20 28.00 -29.92
CA ALA A 296 20.61 27.95 -28.59
C ALA A 296 20.15 29.35 -28.14
N PRO A 297 19.03 29.47 -27.41
CA PRO A 297 18.64 30.74 -26.80
C PRO A 297 19.69 31.18 -25.76
N ALA A 298 19.94 32.48 -25.71
CA ALA A 298 20.97 33.11 -24.88
C ALA A 298 20.84 32.76 -23.38
N PRO A 299 21.96 32.61 -22.65
CA PRO A 299 21.91 32.36 -21.21
C PRO A 299 21.37 33.61 -20.48
N THR A 300 20.28 33.44 -19.75
CA THR A 300 19.89 34.40 -18.72
C THR A 300 20.93 34.38 -17.60
N LYS A 301 21.44 35.58 -17.29
CA LYS A 301 22.41 35.86 -16.24
C LYS A 301 22.01 35.21 -14.90
N PRO A 302 22.87 34.40 -14.25
CA PRO A 302 22.66 34.03 -12.86
C PRO A 302 22.66 35.29 -11.98
N ALA A 303 21.65 35.41 -11.11
CA ALA A 303 21.69 36.41 -10.05
C ALA A 303 22.97 36.21 -9.22
N ALA A 304 23.66 37.31 -8.92
CA ALA A 304 24.88 37.29 -8.14
C ALA A 304 24.62 36.69 -6.75
N PRO A 305 25.55 35.89 -6.19
CA PRO A 305 25.44 35.46 -4.81
C PRO A 305 25.47 36.70 -3.88
N PRO A 306 24.69 36.73 -2.80
CA PRO A 306 24.83 37.78 -1.80
C PRO A 306 26.26 37.76 -1.24
N ALA A 307 26.81 38.95 -1.03
CA ALA A 307 28.13 39.17 -0.45
C ALA A 307 28.29 38.46 0.91
N PRO A 308 29.50 38.04 1.30
CA PRO A 308 29.73 37.39 2.59
C PRO A 308 29.35 38.35 3.72
N THR A 309 28.32 37.97 4.47
CA THR A 309 28.04 38.60 5.76
C THR A 309 29.18 38.26 6.71
N THR A 310 29.67 39.29 7.37
CA THR A 310 30.71 39.25 8.40
C THR A 310 30.40 38.20 9.47
N ALA A 311 31.45 37.47 9.87
CA ALA A 311 31.40 36.49 10.95
C ALA A 311 30.77 37.08 12.23
N PRO A 312 29.93 36.32 12.95
CA PRO A 312 29.52 36.70 14.30
C PRO A 312 30.74 36.72 15.24
N PRO A 313 30.80 37.63 16.22
CA PRO A 313 31.86 37.63 17.22
C PRO A 313 31.86 36.32 18.04
N PRO A 314 33.01 35.92 18.63
CA PRO A 314 33.12 34.68 19.37
C PRO A 314 32.13 34.63 20.54
N VAL A 315 31.42 33.50 20.65
CA VAL A 315 30.53 33.17 21.76
C VAL A 315 31.37 33.03 23.03
N ALA A 316 31.01 33.77 24.08
CA ALA A 316 31.61 33.66 25.40
C ALA A 316 31.44 32.23 25.97
N PRO A 317 32.38 31.72 26.78
CA PRO A 317 32.23 30.41 27.42
C PRO A 317 30.98 30.37 28.30
N PRO A 318 30.32 29.21 28.44
CA PRO A 318 29.14 29.08 29.27
C PRO A 318 29.46 29.39 30.73
N ASN A 319 28.62 30.19 31.37
CA ASN A 319 28.66 30.39 32.82
C ASN A 319 28.46 29.03 33.54
N PRO A 320 29.15 28.79 34.68
CA PRO A 320 29.04 27.55 35.42
C PRO A 320 27.60 27.32 35.91
N ALA A 321 27.18 26.05 35.90
CA ALA A 321 25.87 25.60 36.35
C ALA A 321 25.55 26.09 37.77
N PRO A 322 24.29 26.48 38.08
CA PRO A 322 23.90 26.77 39.45
C PRO A 322 24.06 25.51 40.32
N PRO A 323 24.48 25.66 41.59
CA PRO A 323 24.71 24.52 42.47
C PRO A 323 23.41 23.74 42.72
N LYS A 324 23.54 22.41 42.68
CA LYS A 324 22.51 21.44 43.05
C LYS A 324 21.98 21.75 44.46
N PRO A 325 20.65 21.77 44.70
CA PRO A 325 20.13 21.89 46.05
C PRO A 325 20.62 20.72 46.92
N ALA A 326 21.18 21.03 48.08
CA ALA A 326 21.54 20.06 49.10
C ALA A 326 20.27 19.42 49.71
N PRO A 327 20.35 18.16 50.18
CA PRO A 327 19.21 17.46 50.75
C PRO A 327 18.87 18.00 52.15
N THR A 328 17.61 18.36 52.39
CA THR A 328 17.10 18.67 53.73
C THR A 328 16.53 17.41 54.41
N PRO A 329 16.65 17.28 55.75
CA PRO A 329 16.57 16.00 56.43
C PRO A 329 15.15 15.55 56.79
N SER A 330 15.05 14.22 56.89
CA SER A 330 13.92 13.40 57.31
C SER A 330 13.33 13.80 58.67
N HIS A 331 12.01 13.97 58.73
CA HIS A 331 11.22 13.72 59.93
C HIS A 331 10.30 12.51 59.71
N ALA A 332 10.52 11.50 60.54
CA ALA A 332 9.77 10.26 60.58
C ALA A 332 8.35 10.46 61.13
N GLN A 333 7.35 9.87 60.48
CA GLN A 333 6.14 9.38 61.13
C GLN A 333 5.79 7.98 60.60
N ALA A 334 5.27 7.18 61.53
CA ALA A 334 5.22 5.73 61.59
C ALA A 334 4.18 5.07 60.61
N PRO A 335 4.25 3.74 60.40
CA PRO A 335 3.62 3.07 59.27
C PRO A 335 2.13 2.77 59.51
N THR A 336 1.30 3.04 58.50
CA THR A 336 -0.06 2.51 58.40
C THR A 336 -0.04 1.15 57.70
N ALA A 337 -0.84 0.24 58.26
CA ALA A 337 -0.91 -1.18 57.93
C ALA A 337 -1.41 -1.47 56.49
N PRO A 338 -1.00 -2.61 55.90
CA PRO A 338 -1.38 -2.96 54.52
C PRO A 338 -2.84 -3.42 54.41
N HIS A 339 -3.48 -3.01 53.32
CA HIS A 339 -4.74 -3.59 52.84
C HIS A 339 -4.56 -5.09 52.52
N PRO A 340 -5.58 -5.94 52.79
CA PRO A 340 -5.46 -7.39 52.65
C PRO A 340 -5.38 -7.84 51.19
N ALA A 341 -4.60 -8.89 50.97
CA ALA A 341 -4.44 -9.57 49.68
C ALA A 341 -5.77 -10.18 49.17
N PRO A 342 -6.00 -10.23 47.84
CA PRO A 342 -7.12 -10.98 47.27
C PRO A 342 -6.99 -12.48 47.52
N ALA A 343 -8.12 -13.14 47.78
CA ALA A 343 -8.21 -14.57 48.10
C ALA A 343 -7.69 -15.48 46.97
N PRO A 344 -7.15 -16.67 47.28
CA PRO A 344 -6.65 -17.61 46.28
C PRO A 344 -7.80 -18.20 45.45
N ALA A 345 -7.56 -18.35 44.14
CA ALA A 345 -8.44 -19.04 43.22
C ALA A 345 -8.59 -20.54 43.60
N PRO A 346 -9.79 -21.14 43.46
CA PRO A 346 -9.98 -22.56 43.74
C PRO A 346 -9.24 -23.43 42.71
N ALA A 347 -8.69 -24.55 43.20
CA ALA A 347 -7.96 -25.56 42.42
C ALA A 347 -8.84 -26.22 41.33
N PRO A 348 -8.23 -26.70 40.22
CA PRO A 348 -8.96 -27.29 39.10
C PRO A 348 -9.59 -28.64 39.47
N THR A 349 -10.88 -28.78 39.19
CA THR A 349 -11.60 -30.06 39.25
C THR A 349 -11.27 -30.91 38.02
N ALA A 350 -11.17 -32.23 38.24
CA ALA A 350 -10.84 -33.23 37.22
C ALA A 350 -11.87 -33.27 36.06
N PRO A 351 -11.46 -33.64 34.83
CA PRO A 351 -12.34 -33.61 33.67
C PRO A 351 -13.35 -34.77 33.69
N PRO A 352 -14.63 -34.53 33.33
CA PRO A 352 -15.56 -35.61 33.04
C PRO A 352 -15.32 -36.17 31.63
N SER A 353 -15.48 -37.49 31.51
CA SER A 353 -15.36 -38.28 30.30
C SER A 353 -16.23 -37.78 29.13
N ALA A 354 -15.68 -37.89 27.92
CA ALA A 354 -16.27 -37.44 26.66
C ALA A 354 -17.64 -38.08 26.34
N PRO A 355 -18.61 -37.31 25.80
CA PRO A 355 -19.69 -37.84 25.00
C PRO A 355 -19.46 -37.63 23.49
N ASN A 356 -19.93 -38.66 22.78
CA ASN A 356 -19.93 -38.97 21.36
C ASN A 356 -20.16 -37.82 20.36
N ALA A 357 -19.40 -37.84 19.26
CA ALA A 357 -19.51 -36.95 18.11
C ALA A 357 -20.55 -37.46 17.10
N ASN A 358 -21.79 -36.98 17.18
CA ASN A 358 -22.70 -36.73 16.04
C ASN A 358 -24.08 -36.23 16.54
N ALA A 359 -24.29 -34.91 16.61
CA ALA A 359 -25.61 -34.26 16.56
C ALA A 359 -25.44 -32.73 16.35
N PRO A 360 -26.21 -32.08 15.46
CA PRO A 360 -26.12 -30.64 15.22
C PRO A 360 -26.82 -29.83 16.33
N ALA A 361 -26.19 -28.72 16.73
CA ALA A 361 -26.76 -27.75 17.67
C ALA A 361 -27.82 -26.84 16.98
N PRO A 362 -28.90 -26.43 17.66
CA PRO A 362 -29.90 -25.52 17.11
C PRO A 362 -29.39 -24.07 17.03
N MET A 363 -29.77 -23.37 15.95
CA MET A 363 -29.44 -21.96 15.69
C MET A 363 -30.04 -21.01 16.75
N PRO A 364 -29.35 -19.91 17.11
CA PRO A 364 -29.96 -18.83 17.88
C PRO A 364 -30.93 -18.02 17.00
N ALA A 365 -32.07 -17.63 17.59
CA ALA A 365 -33.08 -16.77 16.95
C ALA A 365 -32.53 -15.33 16.71
N PRO A 366 -32.99 -14.64 15.65
CA PRO A 366 -32.54 -13.28 15.34
C PRO A 366 -32.98 -12.27 16.41
N ALA A 367 -32.05 -11.40 16.81
CA ALA A 367 -32.31 -10.29 17.71
C ALA A 367 -33.27 -9.27 17.05
N ALA A 368 -34.25 -8.81 17.84
CA ALA A 368 -35.21 -7.79 17.44
C ALA A 368 -34.53 -6.43 17.21
N ALA A 369 -35.00 -5.70 16.19
CA ALA A 369 -34.53 -4.36 15.86
C ALA A 369 -34.81 -3.35 17.00
N PRO A 370 -33.89 -2.41 17.29
CA PRO A 370 -34.15 -1.33 18.23
C PRO A 370 -35.19 -0.33 17.65
N PRO A 371 -36.01 0.32 18.50
CA PRO A 371 -37.00 1.29 18.05
C PRO A 371 -36.33 2.57 17.54
N SER A 372 -36.93 3.15 16.49
CA SER A 372 -36.51 4.40 15.85
C SER A 372 -36.56 5.60 16.81
N GLU A 373 -35.45 6.32 16.97
CA GLU A 373 -35.43 7.63 17.63
C GLU A 373 -36.09 8.71 16.75
N PRO A 374 -36.77 9.71 17.35
CA PRO A 374 -37.34 10.84 16.62
C PRO A 374 -36.25 11.79 16.11
N ALA A 375 -36.46 12.30 14.90
CA ALA A 375 -35.55 13.21 14.19
C ALA A 375 -35.12 14.42 15.05
N SER A 376 -33.81 14.62 15.17
CA SER A 376 -33.23 15.82 15.76
C SER A 376 -33.46 17.04 14.85
N VAL A 377 -33.99 18.11 15.42
CA VAL A 377 -34.12 19.43 14.79
C VAL A 377 -32.71 20.00 14.55
N PRO A 378 -32.37 20.50 13.35
CA PRO A 378 -31.05 21.09 13.10
C PRO A 378 -30.85 22.37 13.91
N GLN A 379 -29.73 22.46 14.63
CA GLN A 379 -29.32 23.70 15.30
C GLN A 379 -28.94 24.80 14.28
N PRO A 380 -29.21 26.08 14.59
CA PRO A 380 -28.75 27.19 13.75
C PRO A 380 -27.21 27.31 13.78
N PRO A 381 -26.59 27.82 12.70
CA PRO A 381 -25.14 27.99 12.63
C PRO A 381 -24.62 28.98 13.69
N PRO A 382 -23.36 28.84 14.14
CA PRO A 382 -22.75 29.75 15.09
C PRO A 382 -22.60 31.17 14.49
N PRO A 383 -22.60 32.22 15.33
CA PRO A 383 -22.40 33.59 14.88
C PRO A 383 -20.99 33.80 14.29
N PRO A 384 -20.83 34.75 13.35
CA PRO A 384 -19.53 35.07 12.77
C PRO A 384 -18.54 35.62 13.84
N PRO A 385 -17.23 35.43 13.64
CA PRO A 385 -16.21 35.97 14.54
C PRO A 385 -16.24 37.51 14.58
N PRO A 386 -15.84 38.13 15.69
CA PRO A 386 -15.73 39.59 15.78
C PRO A 386 -14.68 40.13 14.78
N PRO A 387 -14.82 41.37 14.30
CA PRO A 387 -13.87 41.99 13.40
C PRO A 387 -12.47 42.06 14.04
N ALA A 388 -11.44 41.79 13.25
CA ALA A 388 -10.04 41.89 13.68
C ALA A 388 -9.69 43.35 14.03
N ASP A 389 -8.98 43.53 15.14
CA ASP A 389 -8.43 44.83 15.54
C ASP A 389 -7.53 45.41 14.44
N PRO A 390 -7.59 46.74 14.20
CA PRO A 390 -6.72 47.38 13.21
C PRO A 390 -5.25 47.23 13.63
N ALA A 391 -4.41 46.82 12.67
CA ALA A 391 -2.97 46.69 12.85
C ALA A 391 -2.34 48.02 13.30
N PRO A 392 -1.36 48.00 14.23
CA PRO A 392 -0.67 49.21 14.65
C PRO A 392 0.20 49.78 13.52
N ASP A 393 0.07 51.09 13.39
CA ASP A 393 0.70 51.99 12.43
C ASP A 393 2.23 51.84 12.41
N ALA A 394 2.81 51.60 11.23
CA ALA A 394 4.24 51.58 11.02
C ALA A 394 4.70 52.99 10.64
N GLY A 395 5.14 53.76 11.64
CA GLY A 395 5.68 55.10 11.45
C GLY A 395 6.75 55.49 12.48
N ALA A 396 7.95 55.73 11.97
CA ALA A 396 9.05 56.54 12.52
C ALA A 396 9.82 56.02 13.76
N ALA A 397 11.05 55.51 13.52
CA ALA A 397 12.32 56.20 13.81
C ALA A 397 13.51 55.35 13.35
#